data_AF-I3TSY8-F1
#
_entry.id   AF-I3TSY8-F1
#
_cell.length_a   1.000
_cell.length_b   1.000
_cell.length_c   1.000
_cell.angle_alpha   90.00
_cell.angle_beta   90.00
_cell.angle_gamma   90.00
#
_symmetry.space_group_name_H-M   'P 1'
#
loop_
_entity.id
_entity.type
_entity.pdbx_description
1 polymer ?
#
loop_
_entity_poly.entity_id
_entity_poly.type
_entity_poly.pdbx_seq_one_letter_code
_entity_poly.pdbx_strand_id
1 'polypeptide(L)'
;MRGRVLRWSPPSALELAWADAAWPAETRVNIRLMPTPDGDTRLQLDHVGWSGFEDKARLHLMQAAERDWTARLDRLEDYLRAGDIAGTVSQAQSGGARAW
;
A
#
# COMPACT_ATOMS: atom_id res chain seq x y z
N MET A 1 -4.20 -11.70 -10.42
CA MET A 1 -3.28 -10.65 -9.96
C MET A 1 -2.12 -11.18 -9.13
N ARG A 2 -0.92 -10.67 -9.37
CA ARG A 2 0.28 -10.91 -8.54
C ARG A 2 0.94 -9.57 -8.24
N GLY A 3 1.22 -9.32 -6.97
CA GLY A 3 2.03 -8.18 -6.54
C GLY A 3 3.42 -8.67 -6.16
N ARG A 4 4.48 -8.00 -6.63
CA ARG A 4 5.87 -8.30 -6.25
C ARG A 4 6.43 -7.10 -5.49
N VAL A 5 7.00 -7.34 -4.31
CA VAL A 5 7.61 -6.27 -3.50
C VAL A 5 8.83 -5.72 -4.23
N LEU A 6 8.83 -4.40 -4.45
CA LEU A 6 9.97 -3.65 -4.99
C LEU A 6 10.75 -2.97 -3.87
N ARG A 7 10.04 -2.39 -2.89
CA ARG A 7 10.64 -1.72 -1.75
C ARG A 7 9.80 -1.96 -0.49
N TRP A 8 10.49 -2.21 0.61
CA TRP A 8 9.92 -2.34 1.94
C TRP A 8 10.64 -1.40 2.90
N SER A 9 9.92 -0.47 3.51
CA SER A 9 10.47 0.50 4.46
C SER A 9 9.53 0.59 5.67
N PRO A 10 9.60 -0.39 6.58
CA PRO A 10 8.68 -0.46 7.71
C PRO A 10 8.96 0.64 8.74
N PRO A 11 7.92 1.15 9.42
CA PRO A 11 6.50 0.85 9.21
C PRO A 11 5.85 1.73 8.12
N SER A 12 6.60 2.60 7.45
CA SER A 12 6.05 3.78 6.76
C SER A 12 5.73 3.60 5.28
N ALA A 13 6.33 2.64 4.57
CA ALA A 13 6.10 2.52 3.13
C ALA A 13 6.29 1.10 2.56
N LEU A 14 5.51 0.82 1.52
CA LEU A 14 5.57 -0.38 0.68
C LEU A 14 5.39 0.02 -0.79
N GLU A 15 6.27 -0.44 -1.67
CA GLU A 15 6.14 -0.30 -3.12
C GLU A 15 6.05 -1.68 -3.76
N LEU A 16 5.03 -1.86 -4.60
CA LEU A 16 4.74 -3.11 -5.30
C LEU A 16 4.76 -2.88 -6.81
N ALA A 17 5.40 -3.82 -7.52
CA ALA A 17 5.12 -4.08 -8.92
C ALA A 17 3.75 -4.76 -9.02
N TRP A 18 2.92 -4.30 -9.97
CA TRP A 18 1.54 -4.74 -10.10
C TRP A 18 1.15 -4.93 -11.56
N ALA A 19 0.70 -6.14 -11.90
CA ALA A 19 0.13 -6.43 -13.20
C ALA A 19 -0.88 -7.57 -13.08
N ASP A 20 -1.91 -7.54 -13.94
CA ASP A 20 -2.63 -8.76 -14.28
C ASP A 20 -1.93 -9.46 -15.45
N ALA A 21 -2.13 -10.77 -15.59
CA ALA A 21 -1.47 -11.58 -16.62
C ALA A 21 -1.83 -11.11 -18.04
N ALA A 22 -3.01 -10.52 -18.22
CA ALA A 22 -3.47 -10.01 -19.50
C ALA A 22 -3.01 -8.57 -19.81
N TRP A 23 -2.30 -7.91 -18.90
CA TRP A 23 -1.93 -6.50 -19.09
C TRP A 23 -0.69 -6.37 -19.98
N PRO A 24 -0.66 -5.37 -20.89
CA PRO A 24 0.47 -5.16 -21.79
C PRO A 24 1.71 -4.57 -21.07
N ALA A 25 1.53 -4.03 -19.87
CA ALA A 25 2.60 -3.38 -19.10
C ALA A 25 2.43 -3.58 -17.59
N GLU A 26 3.54 -3.49 -16.85
CA GLU A 26 3.57 -3.49 -15.38
C GLU A 26 3.31 -2.07 -14.86
N THR A 27 2.49 -1.98 -13.80
CA THR A 27 2.21 -0.75 -13.05
C THR A 27 2.85 -0.82 -11.67
N ARG A 28 2.76 0.26 -10.89
CA ARG A 28 3.25 0.30 -9.51
C ARG A 28 2.18 0.76 -8.54
N VAL A 29 2.14 0.14 -7.37
CA VAL A 29 1.30 0.52 -6.24
C VAL A 29 2.21 0.97 -5.10
N ASN A 30 2.06 2.22 -4.70
CA ASN A 30 2.82 2.83 -3.62
C ASN A 30 1.90 3.05 -2.43
N ILE A 31 2.22 2.46 -1.29
CA ILE A 31 1.49 2.64 -0.04
C ILE A 31 2.40 3.40 0.92
N ARG A 32 1.89 4.49 1.51
CA ARG A 32 2.58 5.28 2.53
C ARG A 32 1.68 5.46 3.74
N LEU A 33 2.26 5.27 4.92
CA LEU A 33 1.64 5.55 6.21
C LEU A 33 2.31 6.80 6.79
N MET A 34 1.50 7.80 7.10
CA MET A 34 1.94 9.07 7.63
C MET A 34 1.23 9.33 8.95
N PRO A 35 1.95 9.60 10.05
CA PRO A 35 1.30 9.99 11.29
C PRO A 35 0.57 11.32 11.10
N THR A 36 -0.57 11.48 11.74
CA THR A 36 -1.31 12.75 11.80
C THR A 36 -1.13 13.41 13.18
N PRO A 37 -1.34 14.73 13.31
CA PRO A 37 -1.09 15.45 14.57
C PRO A 37 -1.93 14.99 15.77
N ASP A 38 -3.08 14.37 15.52
CA ASP A 38 -3.99 13.77 16.50
C ASP A 38 -3.58 12.35 16.95
N GLY A 39 -2.50 11.80 16.37
CA GLY A 39 -2.00 10.46 16.70
C GLY A 39 -2.54 9.34 15.81
N ASP A 40 -3.45 9.65 14.87
CA ASP A 40 -3.91 8.71 13.86
C ASP A 40 -2.85 8.47 12.77
N THR A 41 -3.18 7.59 11.81
CA THR A 41 -2.34 7.32 10.64
C THR A 41 -3.14 7.58 9.37
N ARG A 42 -2.62 8.48 8.53
CA ARG A 42 -3.09 8.65 7.16
C ARG A 42 -2.41 7.62 6.24
N LEU A 43 -3.22 6.77 5.63
CA LEU A 43 -2.79 5.90 4.54
C LEU A 43 -2.97 6.64 3.20
N GLN A 44 -1.92 6.69 2.39
CA GLN A 44 -1.98 7.11 0.99
C GLN A 44 -1.61 5.95 0.08
N LEU A 45 -2.43 5.70 -0.93
CA LEU A 45 -2.19 4.73 -1.98
C LEU A 45 -2.16 5.43 -3.34
N ASP A 46 -1.04 5.30 -4.05
CA ASP A 46 -0.92 5.77 -5.44
C ASP A 46 -0.74 4.57 -6.37
N HIS A 47 -1.60 4.42 -7.38
CA HIS A 47 -1.45 3.42 -8.44
C HIS A 47 -1.01 4.12 -9.72
N VAL A 48 0.26 3.95 -10.10
CA VAL A 48 0.94 4.68 -11.17
C VAL A 48 1.50 3.75 -12.25
N GLY A 49 2.04 4.31 -13.34
CA GLY A 49 2.65 3.53 -14.43
C GLY A 49 1.69 3.21 -15.58
N TRP A 50 0.57 3.92 -15.67
CA TRP A 50 -0.46 3.71 -16.70
C TRP A 50 -0.06 4.19 -18.10
N SER A 51 1.07 4.88 -18.27
CA SER A 51 1.49 5.43 -19.57
C SER A 51 1.78 4.36 -20.63
N GLY A 52 2.03 3.11 -20.24
CA GLY A 52 2.22 1.98 -21.16
C GLY A 52 0.93 1.38 -21.73
N PHE A 53 -0.24 1.93 -21.40
CA PHE A 53 -1.55 1.42 -21.81
C PHE A 53 -2.18 2.32 -22.87
N GLU A 54 -2.84 1.72 -23.87
CA GLU A 54 -3.64 2.43 -24.87
C GLU A 54 -4.74 3.27 -24.22
N ASP A 55 -5.01 4.47 -24.71
CA ASP A 55 -5.85 5.47 -24.04
C ASP A 55 -7.24 4.95 -23.62
N LYS A 56 -7.93 4.22 -24.52
CA LYS A 56 -9.28 3.69 -24.24
C LYS A 56 -9.25 2.61 -23.17
N ALA A 57 -8.28 1.68 -23.25
CA ALA A 57 -8.12 0.63 -22.26
C ALA A 57 -7.62 1.19 -20.91
N ARG A 58 -6.70 2.18 -20.97
CA ARG A 58 -6.11 2.85 -19.83
C ARG A 58 -7.17 3.45 -18.93
N LEU A 59 -8.09 4.25 -19.48
CA LEU A 59 -9.14 4.89 -18.68
C LEU A 59 -10.02 3.85 -17.98
N HIS A 60 -10.42 2.81 -18.71
CA HIS A 60 -11.26 1.74 -18.15
C HIS A 60 -10.55 0.98 -17.02
N LEU A 61 -9.27 0.63 -17.23
CA LEU A 61 -8.47 -0.08 -16.24
C LEU A 61 -8.16 0.78 -15.01
N MET A 62 -7.89 2.08 -15.19
CA MET A 62 -7.70 3.02 -14.08
C MET A 62 -8.96 3.12 -13.22
N GLN A 63 -10.14 3.28 -13.83
CA GLN A 63 -11.41 3.33 -13.11
C GLN A 63 -11.74 2.00 -12.42
N ALA A 64 -11.43 0.87 -13.05
CA ALA A 64 -11.59 -0.44 -12.44
C ALA A 64 -10.67 -0.57 -11.21
N ALA A 65 -9.39 -0.21 -11.35
CA ALA A 65 -8.42 -0.24 -10.26
C ALA A 65 -8.82 0.69 -9.10
N GLU A 66 -9.33 1.89 -9.40
CA GLU A 66 -9.84 2.83 -8.40
C GLU A 66 -10.96 2.21 -7.57
N ARG A 67 -12.02 1.70 -8.22
CA ARG A 67 -13.14 1.02 -7.51
C ARG A 67 -12.67 -0.15 -6.67
N ASP A 68 -11.76 -0.92 -7.23
CA ASP A 68 -11.18 -2.09 -6.58
C ASP A 68 -10.37 -1.72 -5.33
N TRP A 69 -9.59 -0.64 -5.38
CA TRP A 69 -8.83 -0.16 -4.23
C TRP A 69 -9.74 0.47 -3.18
N THR A 70 -10.73 1.26 -3.58
CA THR A 70 -11.73 1.81 -2.66
C THR A 70 -12.41 0.70 -1.86
N ALA A 71 -12.93 -0.34 -2.52
CA ALA A 71 -13.58 -1.46 -1.82
C ALA A 71 -12.63 -2.28 -0.91
N ARG A 72 -11.31 -2.21 -1.12
CA ARG A 72 -10.31 -2.82 -0.21
C ARG A 72 -10.03 -1.90 0.98
N LEU A 73 -9.97 -0.59 0.76
CA LEU A 73 -9.79 0.40 1.82
C LEU A 73 -11.02 0.48 2.73
N ASP A 74 -12.23 0.39 2.20
CA ASP A 74 -13.47 0.33 2.99
C ASP A 74 -13.46 -0.91 3.93
N ARG A 75 -13.06 -2.08 3.39
CA ARG A 75 -12.92 -3.29 4.20
C ARG A 75 -11.81 -3.20 5.24
N LEU A 76 -10.72 -2.50 4.93
CA LEU A 76 -9.68 -2.21 5.92
C LEU A 76 -10.22 -1.32 7.03
N GLU A 77 -11.02 -0.29 6.70
CA GLU A 77 -11.67 0.55 7.69
C GLU A 77 -12.59 -0.26 8.60
N ASP A 78 -13.46 -1.11 8.03
CA ASP A 78 -14.32 -2.01 8.81
C ASP A 78 -13.51 -2.91 9.74
N TYR A 79 -12.41 -3.49 9.24
CA TYR A 79 -11.50 -4.34 10.00
C TYR A 79 -10.84 -3.59 11.17
N LEU A 80 -10.40 -2.34 10.96
CA LEU A 80 -9.84 -1.48 12.00
C LEU A 80 -10.91 -1.10 13.04
N ARG A 81 -12.14 -0.79 12.61
CA ARG A 81 -13.27 -0.44 13.48
C ARG A 81 -13.73 -1.60 14.35
N ALA A 82 -13.66 -2.83 13.84
CA ALA A 82 -13.96 -4.03 14.60
C ALA A 82 -12.96 -4.30 15.74
N GLY A 83 -11.78 -3.66 15.71
CA GLY A 83 -10.71 -3.89 16.68
C GLY A 83 -9.95 -5.20 16.45
N ASP A 84 -10.09 -5.81 15.27
CA ASP A 84 -9.48 -7.10 14.90
C ASP A 84 -7.95 -7.04 14.66
N ILE A 85 -7.27 -6.01 15.18
CA ILE A 85 -5.82 -5.87 15.06
C ILE A 85 -5.15 -6.69 16.17
N ALA A 86 -4.79 -7.93 15.86
CA ALA A 86 -3.86 -8.70 16.68
C ALA A 86 -2.44 -8.15 16.52
N GLY A 87 -1.83 -7.66 17.60
CA GLY A 87 -0.38 -7.45 17.66
C GLY A 87 0.07 -6.34 18.60
N THR A 88 0.82 -6.70 19.63
CA THR A 88 1.70 -5.76 20.34
C THR A 88 2.86 -5.42 19.39
N VAL A 89 2.99 -4.16 18.98
CA VAL A 89 4.25 -3.67 18.38
C VAL A 89 5.26 -3.59 19.51
N SER A 90 5.96 -4.69 19.78
CA SER A 90 7.18 -4.62 20.56
C SER A 90 8.20 -3.86 19.72
N GLN A 91 8.41 -2.59 20.03
CA GLN A 91 9.68 -1.93 19.70
C GLN A 91 10.77 -2.84 20.28
N ALA A 92 11.51 -3.52 19.42
CA ALA A 92 12.81 -4.02 19.82
C ALA A 92 13.65 -2.77 20.11
N GLN A 93 13.66 -2.34 21.38
CA GLN A 93 14.74 -1.52 21.88
C GLN A 93 16.01 -2.35 21.67
N SER A 94 16.81 -2.01 20.67
CA SER A 94 18.23 -2.32 20.69
C SER A 94 18.87 -1.47 21.78
N GLY A 95 18.58 -1.83 23.04
CA GLY A 95 19.32 -1.43 24.21
C GLY A 95 20.50 -2.37 24.35
N GLY A 96 21.71 -1.83 24.13
CA GLY A 96 22.93 -2.61 24.23
C GLY A 96 24.14 -1.74 23.94
N ALA A 97 24.40 -0.80 24.85
CA ALA A 97 25.62 0.00 24.87
C ALA A 97 26.87 -0.89 24.83
N ARG A 98 27.92 -0.40 24.15
CA ARG A 98 29.28 -0.50 24.65
C ARG A 98 30.04 0.76 24.32
N ALA A 99 30.25 1.57 25.36
CA ALA A 99 31.52 2.27 25.55
C ALA A 99 32.62 1.19 25.57
N TRP A 100 33.63 1.34 24.72
CA TRP A 100 35.01 1.76 25.04
C TRP A 100 35.71 2.05 23.72
#